data_AF-A0A0G0K9P6-F1
#
_entry.id   AF-A0A0G0K9P6-F1
#
_cell.length_a   1.000
_cell.length_b   1.000
_cell.length_c   1.000
_cell.angle_alpha   90.00
_cell.angle_beta   90.00
_cell.angle_gamma   90.00
#
_symmetry.space_group_name_H-M   'P 1'
#
loop_
_entity.id
_entity.type
_entity.pdbx_description
1 polymer ?
#
loop_
_entity_poly.entity_id
_entity_poly.type
_entity_poly.pdbx_seq_one_letter_code
_entity_poly.pdbx_strand_id
1 'polypeptide(L)'
;MIGDPTDKQATRKKLTREQVLENSRTWVNQIKNILDFEGENKAEIMYNSEWSDKVTFKDLIEISSNFTVQQMIERDMYQERLKNNEPIYMHEFLYPIAQGYDCVFMDVNLEVGGSDQIFNMLAGRTLIKSIKNKEKYVLATKLLVDKDGKKVGKTAGNALFLDSSPNEFYGGIMSFPDETIFPGFELLTEVELSGLEEKITHDPMGEKKRLAYEIVKLVWSEDEANKAKSHFENTIRCKKIYTTKFSRC
;
A
#
# COMPACT_ATOMS: atom_id res chain seq x y z
N MET A 1 -10.92 -11.19 -9.55
CA MET A 1 -11.15 -10.71 -10.95
C MET A 1 -11.92 -9.38 -11.02
N ILE A 2 -12.52 -8.90 -9.92
CA ILE A 2 -13.02 -7.53 -9.79
C ILE A 2 -11.87 -6.68 -9.22
N GLY A 3 -11.62 -5.50 -9.79
CA GLY A 3 -10.53 -4.63 -9.38
C GLY A 3 -11.05 -3.47 -8.53
N ASP A 4 -10.34 -3.14 -7.46
CA ASP A 4 -10.65 -1.97 -6.64
C ASP A 4 -10.65 -0.69 -7.48
N PRO A 5 -11.78 0.04 -7.57
CA PRO A 5 -11.84 1.32 -8.27
C PRO A 5 -11.26 2.46 -7.43
N THR A 6 -11.01 2.26 -6.12
CA THR A 6 -10.48 3.28 -5.21
C THR A 6 -9.24 3.95 -5.82
N ASP A 7 -9.31 5.27 -5.97
CA ASP A 7 -8.29 6.15 -6.56
C ASP A 7 -7.96 5.93 -8.04
N LYS A 8 -8.86 5.33 -8.82
CA LYS A 8 -8.65 5.14 -10.26
C LYS A 8 -9.73 5.78 -11.10
N GLN A 9 -9.31 6.68 -12.00
CA GLN A 9 -10.18 7.29 -13.01
C GLN A 9 -10.51 6.35 -14.18
N ALA A 10 -9.73 5.27 -14.37
CA ALA A 10 -9.92 4.31 -15.46
C ALA A 10 -10.20 2.89 -14.95
N THR A 11 -11.02 2.15 -15.70
CA THR A 11 -11.35 0.75 -15.43
C THR A 11 -10.09 -0.14 -15.52
N ARG A 12 -9.84 -0.96 -14.49
CA ARG A 12 -8.67 -1.86 -14.47
C ARG A 12 -8.78 -2.92 -15.56
N LYS A 13 -7.66 -3.27 -16.18
CA LYS A 13 -7.54 -4.47 -17.03
C LYS A 13 -7.80 -5.72 -16.18
N LYS A 14 -8.67 -6.62 -16.65
CA LYS A 14 -8.94 -7.89 -15.98
C LYS A 14 -7.73 -8.82 -16.13
N LEU A 15 -7.32 -9.44 -15.03
CA LEU A 15 -6.27 -10.47 -15.00
C LEU A 15 -6.90 -11.87 -15.06
N THR A 16 -6.19 -12.84 -15.62
CA THR A 16 -6.61 -14.25 -15.57
C THR A 16 -6.38 -14.86 -14.19
N ARG A 17 -6.98 -16.01 -13.90
CA ARG A 17 -6.80 -16.70 -12.62
C ARG A 17 -5.33 -17.11 -12.41
N GLU A 18 -4.68 -17.58 -13.47
CA GLU A 18 -3.28 -17.99 -13.48
C GLU A 18 -2.37 -16.81 -13.13
N GLN A 19 -2.61 -15.65 -13.75
CA GLN A 19 -1.86 -14.42 -13.46
C GLN A 19 -2.06 -13.96 -12.02
N VAL A 20 -3.29 -14.05 -11.49
CA VAL A 20 -3.55 -13.70 -10.09
C VAL A 20 -2.78 -14.63 -9.15
N LEU A 21 -2.80 -15.94 -9.39
CA LEU A 21 -2.08 -16.91 -8.56
C LEU A 21 -0.55 -16.73 -8.64
N GLU A 22 -0.02 -16.45 -9.83
CA GLU A 22 1.40 -16.14 -10.02
C GLU A 22 1.81 -14.88 -9.25
N ASN A 23 1.04 -13.79 -9.39
CA ASN A 23 1.26 -12.54 -8.66
C ASN A 23 1.17 -12.73 -7.13
N SER A 24 0.25 -13.58 -6.66
CA SER A 24 0.17 -13.89 -5.23
C SER A 24 1.42 -14.61 -4.72
N ARG A 25 1.97 -15.57 -5.48
CA ARG A 25 3.18 -16.29 -5.07
C ARG A 25 4.39 -15.37 -4.97
N THR A 26 4.58 -14.48 -5.95
CA THR A 26 5.66 -13.49 -5.91
C THR A 26 5.49 -12.51 -4.77
N TRP A 27 4.26 -12.05 -4.51
CA TRP A 27 3.97 -11.16 -3.37
C TRP A 27 4.30 -11.81 -2.02
N VAL A 28 3.94 -13.07 -1.81
CA VAL A 28 4.27 -13.80 -0.58
C VAL A 28 5.78 -13.89 -0.36
N ASN A 29 6.55 -14.15 -1.43
CA ASN A 29 8.01 -14.18 -1.34
C ASN A 29 8.61 -12.82 -0.95
N GLN A 30 7.95 -11.71 -1.29
CA GLN A 30 8.38 -10.36 -0.93
C GLN A 30 8.08 -10.02 0.54
N ILE A 31 6.93 -10.44 1.06
CA ILE A 31 6.48 -10.07 2.41
C ILE A 31 7.04 -10.96 3.53
N LYS A 32 7.66 -12.10 3.19
CA LYS A 32 8.19 -13.07 4.18
C LYS A 32 9.23 -12.51 5.15
N ASN A 33 9.89 -11.41 4.80
CA ASN A 33 10.86 -10.76 5.68
C ASN A 33 10.18 -9.80 6.68
N ILE A 34 8.89 -9.52 6.49
CA ILE A 34 8.08 -8.60 7.29
C ILE A 34 7.06 -9.35 8.14
N LEU A 35 6.52 -10.46 7.63
CA LEU A 35 5.53 -11.29 8.33
C LEU A 35 6.12 -12.66 8.66
N ASP A 36 5.87 -13.11 9.89
CA ASP A 36 6.21 -14.47 10.33
C ASP A 36 5.14 -15.46 9.85
N PHE A 37 5.56 -16.51 9.15
CA PHE A 37 4.70 -17.59 8.65
C PHE A 37 4.82 -18.88 9.47
N GLU A 38 5.53 -18.81 10.61
CA GLU A 38 5.75 -19.90 11.55
C GLU A 38 5.19 -19.55 12.95
N GLY A 39 5.14 -20.55 13.85
CA GLY A 39 4.66 -20.36 15.22
C GLY A 39 3.13 -20.36 15.38
N GLU A 40 2.67 -19.97 16.58
CA GLU A 40 1.24 -19.98 16.97
C GLU A 40 0.44 -18.82 16.35
N ASN A 41 1.08 -17.67 16.12
CA ASN A 41 0.48 -16.48 15.50
C ASN A 41 1.02 -16.24 14.08
N LYS A 42 1.13 -17.33 13.31
CA LYS A 42 1.63 -17.28 11.93
C LYS A 42 0.67 -16.53 11.01
N ALA A 43 1.24 -15.84 10.03
CA ALA A 43 0.48 -15.26 8.93
C ALA A 43 -0.15 -16.36 8.06
N GLU A 44 -1.40 -16.15 7.66
CA GLU A 44 -2.13 -17.03 6.75
C GLU A 44 -2.48 -16.28 5.46
N ILE A 45 -2.31 -16.95 4.33
CA ILE A 45 -2.69 -16.42 3.02
C ILE A 45 -3.98 -17.08 2.61
N MET A 46 -5.03 -16.28 2.47
CA MET A 46 -6.36 -16.73 2.04
C MET A 46 -6.69 -16.13 0.68
N TYR A 47 -7.40 -16.89 -0.15
CA TYR A 47 -7.81 -16.44 -1.48
C TYR A 47 -9.32 -16.27 -1.51
N ASN A 48 -9.80 -15.04 -1.70
CA ASN A 48 -11.25 -14.80 -1.67
C ASN A 48 -12.05 -15.56 -2.73
N SER A 49 -11.42 -15.98 -3.83
CA SER A 49 -12.02 -16.91 -4.80
C SER A 49 -12.56 -18.20 -4.16
N GLU A 50 -12.03 -18.63 -3.00
CA GLU A 50 -12.51 -19.82 -2.30
C GLU A 50 -13.93 -19.70 -1.78
N TRP A 51 -14.42 -18.48 -1.54
CA TRP A 51 -15.79 -18.21 -1.11
C TRP A 51 -16.56 -17.33 -2.10
N SER A 52 -15.93 -16.30 -2.68
CA SER A 52 -16.57 -15.40 -3.64
C SER A 52 -17.07 -16.13 -4.90
N ASP A 53 -16.35 -17.15 -5.39
CA ASP A 53 -16.78 -17.91 -6.58
C ASP A 53 -18.02 -18.79 -6.30
N LYS A 54 -18.35 -19.00 -5.02
CA LYS A 54 -19.51 -19.80 -4.57
C LYS A 54 -20.74 -18.95 -4.28
N VAL A 55 -20.62 -17.62 -4.26
CA VAL A 55 -21.73 -16.69 -4.01
C VAL A 55 -22.74 -16.80 -5.14
N THR A 56 -23.95 -17.23 -4.82
CA THR A 56 -25.04 -17.31 -5.80
C THR A 56 -25.63 -15.91 -6.06
N PHE A 57 -26.42 -15.77 -7.12
CA PHE A 57 -27.13 -14.52 -7.37
C PHE A 57 -28.10 -14.15 -6.24
N LYS A 58 -28.70 -15.15 -5.59
CA LYS A 58 -29.57 -14.95 -4.41
C LYS A 58 -28.75 -14.39 -3.25
N ASP A 59 -27.59 -14.99 -2.96
CA ASP A 59 -26.70 -14.52 -1.89
C ASP A 59 -26.23 -13.09 -2.17
N LEU A 60 -25.91 -12.78 -3.43
CA LEU A 60 -25.50 -11.43 -3.81
C LEU A 60 -26.61 -10.40 -3.54
N ILE A 61 -27.87 -10.72 -3.86
CA ILE A 61 -29.01 -9.84 -3.55
C ILE A 61 -29.13 -9.65 -2.03
N GLU A 62 -29.05 -10.73 -1.26
CA GLU A 62 -29.19 -10.69 0.20
C GLU A 62 -28.07 -9.88 0.86
N ILE A 63 -26.81 -10.11 0.46
CA ILE A 63 -25.66 -9.35 0.96
C ILE A 63 -25.81 -7.88 0.57
N SER A 64 -26.15 -7.58 -0.69
CA SER A 64 -26.28 -6.21 -1.18
C SER A 64 -27.42 -5.43 -0.52
N SER A 65 -28.45 -6.12 0.01
CA SER A 65 -29.59 -5.51 0.71
C SER A 65 -29.21 -4.77 2.00
N ASN A 66 -27.99 -5.01 2.51
CA ASN A 66 -27.44 -4.34 3.69
C ASN A 66 -26.93 -2.92 3.39
N PHE A 67 -26.93 -2.49 2.14
CA PHE A 67 -26.37 -1.23 1.70
C PHE A 67 -27.38 -0.42 0.90
N THR A 68 -27.32 0.90 1.06
CA THR A 68 -28.09 1.81 0.21
C THR A 68 -27.23 2.39 -0.89
N VAL A 69 -27.87 2.76 -2.00
CA VAL A 69 -27.17 3.48 -3.08
C VAL A 69 -26.62 4.81 -2.56
N GLN A 70 -27.37 5.50 -1.69
CA GLN A 70 -26.98 6.78 -1.08
C GLN A 70 -25.64 6.67 -0.34
N GLN A 71 -25.49 5.67 0.53
CA GLN A 71 -24.23 5.40 1.23
C GLN A 71 -23.09 5.13 0.26
N MET A 72 -23.37 4.35 -0.79
CA MET A 72 -22.35 3.97 -1.75
C MET A 72 -21.83 5.15 -2.58
N ILE A 73 -22.71 6.08 -2.96
CA ILE A 73 -22.35 7.24 -3.78
C ILE A 73 -21.67 8.36 -2.99
N GLU A 74 -21.73 8.39 -1.66
CA GLU A 74 -21.10 9.43 -0.82
C GLU A 74 -19.58 9.50 -0.95
N ARG A 75 -18.95 8.46 -1.49
CA ARG A 75 -17.50 8.44 -1.77
C ARG A 75 -17.10 9.57 -2.71
N ASP A 76 -16.04 10.30 -2.34
CA ASP A 76 -15.53 11.45 -3.10
C ASP A 76 -15.32 11.14 -4.59
N MET A 77 -14.74 9.98 -4.92
CA MET A 77 -14.53 9.54 -6.31
C MET A 77 -15.83 9.45 -7.12
N TYR A 78 -16.94 9.00 -6.53
CA TYR A 78 -18.23 8.97 -7.21
C TYR A 78 -18.86 10.36 -7.27
N GLN A 79 -18.71 11.18 -6.22
CA GLN A 79 -19.14 12.56 -6.22
C GLN A 79 -18.45 13.38 -7.32
N GLU A 80 -17.15 13.20 -7.53
CA GLU A 80 -16.39 13.83 -8.60
C GLU A 80 -16.87 13.37 -9.99
N ARG A 81 -17.04 12.06 -10.19
CA ARG A 81 -17.54 11.52 -11.48
C ARG A 81 -18.94 12.01 -11.80
N LEU A 82 -19.83 12.08 -10.80
CA LEU A 82 -21.17 12.65 -10.98
C LEU A 82 -21.09 14.12 -11.38
N LYS A 83 -20.23 14.94 -10.75
CA LYS A 83 -20.03 16.35 -11.12
C LYS A 83 -19.50 16.50 -12.55
N ASN A 84 -18.63 15.59 -12.98
CA ASN A 84 -18.01 15.61 -14.31
C ASN A 84 -18.85 14.93 -15.40
N ASN A 85 -20.05 14.41 -15.09
CA ASN A 85 -20.85 13.56 -15.99
C ASN A 85 -20.09 12.33 -16.52
N GLU A 86 -19.18 11.79 -15.71
CA GLU A 86 -18.49 10.55 -16.01
C GLU A 86 -19.36 9.35 -15.59
N PRO A 87 -19.40 8.27 -16.39
CA PRO A 87 -20.23 7.11 -16.08
C PRO A 87 -19.78 6.49 -14.77
N ILE A 88 -20.70 5.93 -13.98
CA ILE A 88 -20.43 5.05 -12.84
C ILE A 88 -21.13 3.73 -13.09
N TYR A 89 -20.38 2.63 -13.15
CA TYR A 89 -20.92 1.34 -13.53
C TYR A 89 -21.40 0.55 -12.30
N MET A 90 -22.51 -0.19 -12.43
CA MET A 90 -23.09 -0.92 -11.30
C MET A 90 -22.12 -1.89 -10.60
N HIS A 91 -21.21 -2.53 -11.36
CA HIS A 91 -20.24 -3.46 -10.80
C HIS A 91 -19.23 -2.81 -9.86
N GLU A 92 -19.05 -1.49 -9.93
CA GLU A 92 -18.14 -0.75 -9.04
C GLU A 92 -18.69 -0.66 -7.61
N PHE A 93 -20.02 -0.65 -7.47
CA PHE A 93 -20.68 -0.74 -6.16
C PHE A 93 -20.57 -2.13 -5.52
N LEU A 94 -20.31 -3.16 -6.32
CA LEU A 94 -20.14 -4.52 -5.82
C LEU A 94 -18.75 -4.76 -5.20
N TYR A 95 -17.76 -3.91 -5.48
CA TYR A 95 -16.41 -4.10 -4.94
C TYR A 95 -16.36 -3.95 -3.40
N PRO A 96 -16.87 -2.85 -2.79
CA PRO A 96 -16.93 -2.74 -1.33
C PRO A 96 -17.75 -3.85 -0.68
N ILE A 97 -18.80 -4.33 -1.36
CA ILE A 97 -19.62 -5.45 -0.91
C ILE A 97 -18.80 -6.75 -0.89
N ALA A 98 -18.04 -7.03 -1.96
CA ALA A 98 -17.18 -8.20 -2.03
C ALA A 98 -16.10 -8.18 -0.94
N GLN A 99 -15.37 -7.07 -0.78
CA GLN A 99 -14.39 -6.93 0.30
C GLN A 99 -15.04 -7.04 1.69
N GLY A 100 -16.23 -6.49 1.86
CA GLY A 100 -16.95 -6.62 3.12
C GLY A 100 -17.39 -8.07 3.40
N TYR A 101 -17.75 -8.84 2.37
CA TYR A 101 -18.08 -10.25 2.50
C TYR A 101 -16.84 -11.10 2.83
N ASP A 102 -15.65 -10.73 2.33
CA ASP A 102 -14.39 -11.35 2.74
C ASP A 102 -14.22 -11.28 4.27
N CYS A 103 -14.56 -10.13 4.88
CA CYS A 103 -14.51 -9.96 6.33
C CYS A 103 -15.48 -10.89 7.07
N VAL A 104 -16.68 -11.09 6.53
CA VAL A 104 -17.68 -12.02 7.08
C VAL A 104 -17.15 -13.44 7.02
N PHE A 105 -16.62 -13.88 5.88
CA PHE A 105 -16.12 -15.24 5.72
C PHE A 105 -14.95 -15.52 6.68
N MET A 106 -13.98 -14.61 6.75
CA MET A 106 -12.79 -14.74 7.60
C MET A 106 -13.04 -14.45 9.09
N ASP A 107 -14.26 -14.06 9.48
CA ASP A 107 -14.62 -13.69 10.85
C ASP A 107 -13.74 -12.58 11.47
N VAL A 108 -13.37 -11.58 10.66
CA VAL A 108 -12.37 -10.56 11.03
C VAL A 108 -12.78 -9.74 12.26
N ASN A 109 -11.89 -9.67 13.26
CA ASN A 109 -12.04 -8.79 14.43
C ASN A 109 -11.51 -7.37 14.19
N LEU A 110 -10.38 -7.23 13.48
CA LEU A 110 -9.73 -5.98 13.14
C LEU A 110 -9.25 -6.05 11.69
N GLU A 111 -9.61 -5.06 10.88
CA GLU A 111 -9.02 -4.87 9.55
C GLU A 111 -8.12 -3.64 9.56
N VAL A 112 -6.92 -3.81 9.00
CA VAL A 112 -5.91 -2.77 8.88
C VAL A 112 -5.71 -2.46 7.41
N GLY A 113 -5.71 -1.18 7.05
CA GLY A 113 -5.52 -0.74 5.67
C GLY A 113 -5.18 0.73 5.57
N GLY A 114 -4.81 1.19 4.37
CA GLY A 114 -4.59 2.61 4.12
C GLY A 114 -5.87 3.43 4.30
N SER A 115 -5.73 4.74 4.54
CA SER A 115 -6.87 5.64 4.70
C SER A 115 -7.77 5.71 3.45
N ASP A 116 -7.23 5.37 2.27
CA ASP A 116 -7.98 5.19 1.03
C ASP A 116 -8.98 4.03 1.09
N GLN A 117 -8.77 3.04 1.96
CA GLN A 117 -9.62 1.86 2.09
C GLN A 117 -10.72 1.97 3.16
N ILE A 118 -10.80 3.08 3.90
CA ILE A 118 -11.72 3.23 5.04
C ILE A 118 -13.16 2.84 4.69
N PHE A 119 -13.67 3.32 3.55
CA PHE A 119 -15.02 3.00 3.12
C PHE A 119 -15.25 1.50 2.96
N ASN A 120 -14.33 0.80 2.26
CA ASN A 120 -14.45 -0.63 2.02
C ASN A 120 -14.32 -1.43 3.34
N MET A 121 -13.42 -1.02 4.23
CA MET A 121 -13.25 -1.66 5.55
C MET A 121 -14.49 -1.48 6.44
N LEU A 122 -15.15 -0.31 6.35
CA LEU A 122 -16.41 -0.04 7.03
C LEU A 122 -17.57 -0.85 6.43
N ALA A 123 -17.57 -1.10 5.11
CA ALA A 123 -18.54 -2.01 4.50
C ALA A 123 -18.44 -3.43 5.10
N GLY A 124 -17.22 -3.90 5.35
CA GLY A 124 -16.98 -5.14 6.10
C GLY A 124 -17.50 -5.10 7.53
N ARG A 125 -17.35 -3.97 8.22
CA ARG A 125 -17.94 -3.80 9.57
C ARG A 125 -19.46 -3.88 9.55
N THR A 126 -20.11 -3.22 8.60
CA THR A 126 -21.57 -3.29 8.42
C THR A 126 -22.04 -4.72 8.18
N LEU A 127 -21.38 -5.46 7.29
CA LEU A 127 -21.76 -6.83 6.98
C LEU A 127 -21.53 -7.81 8.13
N ILE A 128 -20.39 -7.73 8.83
CA ILE A 128 -20.16 -8.58 10.02
C ILE A 128 -21.24 -8.30 11.08
N LYS A 129 -21.58 -7.03 11.30
CA LYS A 129 -22.62 -6.68 12.26
C LYS A 129 -23.98 -7.26 11.86
N SER A 130 -24.36 -7.13 10.59
CA SER A 130 -25.66 -7.61 10.11
C SER A 130 -25.76 -9.14 10.08
N ILE A 131 -24.75 -9.82 9.52
CA ILE A 131 -24.80 -11.26 9.26
C ILE A 131 -24.41 -12.08 10.50
N LYS A 132 -23.44 -11.60 11.31
CA LYS A 132 -22.90 -12.35 12.46
C LYS A 132 -23.24 -11.75 13.81
N ASN A 133 -23.89 -10.58 13.86
CA ASN A 133 -24.12 -9.82 15.09
C ASN A 133 -22.84 -9.61 15.93
N LYS A 134 -21.71 -9.40 15.23
CA LYS A 134 -20.37 -9.24 15.82
C LYS A 134 -19.85 -7.83 15.55
N GLU A 135 -19.08 -7.26 16.49
CA GLU A 135 -18.37 -6.01 16.26
C GLU A 135 -17.03 -6.28 15.56
N LYS A 136 -16.69 -5.41 14.60
CA LYS A 136 -15.41 -5.37 13.90
C LYS A 136 -14.81 -3.98 14.01
N TYR A 137 -13.50 -3.92 14.22
CA TYR A 137 -12.74 -2.68 14.26
C TYR A 137 -12.06 -2.40 12.92
N VAL A 138 -11.77 -1.13 12.67
CA VAL A 138 -11.04 -0.64 11.50
C VAL A 138 -9.92 0.24 12.00
N LEU A 139 -8.69 -0.06 11.55
CA LEU A 139 -7.53 0.78 11.79
C LEU A 139 -6.99 1.25 10.44
N ALA A 140 -7.11 2.56 10.21
CA ALA A 140 -6.62 3.20 9.00
C ALA A 140 -5.23 3.77 9.23
N THR A 141 -4.29 3.44 8.36
CA THR A 141 -2.93 4.00 8.38
C THR A 141 -2.84 5.22 7.46
N LYS A 142 -1.92 6.14 7.80
CA LYS A 142 -1.61 7.30 6.94
C LYS A 142 -1.02 6.81 5.63
N LEU A 143 -1.30 7.54 4.55
CA LEU A 143 -0.65 7.32 3.27
C LEU A 143 0.63 8.16 3.20
N LEU A 144 1.71 7.57 2.70
CA LEU A 144 2.92 8.33 2.38
C LEU A 144 2.66 9.15 1.12
N VAL A 145 2.51 10.47 1.30
CA VAL A 145 2.21 11.44 0.24
C VAL A 145 3.23 12.57 0.22
N ASP A 146 3.39 13.20 -0.93
CA ASP A 146 4.13 14.46 -1.06
C ASP A 146 3.29 15.67 -0.61
N LYS A 147 3.87 16.87 -0.70
CA LYS A 147 3.19 18.13 -0.34
C LYS A 147 1.90 18.40 -1.13
N ASP A 148 1.74 17.81 -2.31
CA ASP A 148 0.56 17.97 -3.18
C ASP A 148 -0.48 16.87 -2.89
N GLY A 149 -0.23 16.00 -1.90
CA GLY A 149 -1.09 14.87 -1.55
C GLY A 149 -0.95 13.68 -2.49
N LYS A 150 0.06 13.66 -3.38
CA LYS A 150 0.26 12.54 -4.32
C LYS A 150 1.03 11.43 -3.64
N LYS A 151 0.58 10.19 -3.85
CA LYS A 151 1.22 9.00 -3.28
C LYS A 151 2.65 8.85 -3.77
N VAL A 152 3.58 8.81 -2.83
CA VAL A 152 5.01 8.55 -3.09
C VAL A 152 5.18 7.07 -3.44
N GLY A 153 6.14 6.74 -4.31
CA GLY A 153 6.43 5.33 -4.62
C GLY A 153 5.52 4.67 -5.65
N LYS A 154 4.64 5.41 -6.35
CA LYS A 154 3.66 4.85 -7.30
C LYS A 154 3.71 5.40 -8.73
N THR A 155 4.46 6.47 -9.00
CA THR A 155 4.57 7.07 -10.34
C THR A 155 5.76 6.49 -11.12
N ALA A 156 5.64 6.47 -12.45
CA ALA A 156 6.73 6.08 -13.34
C ALA A 156 7.95 7.00 -13.08
N GLY A 157 9.01 6.44 -12.51
CA GLY A 157 10.24 7.14 -12.13
C GLY A 157 10.64 6.98 -10.67
N ASN A 158 9.68 6.81 -9.74
CA ASN A 158 9.94 6.69 -8.30
C ASN A 158 9.28 5.44 -7.67
N ALA A 159 8.80 4.49 -8.47
CA ALA A 159 8.19 3.28 -7.95
C ALA A 159 9.22 2.41 -7.22
N LEU A 160 8.94 2.08 -5.96
CA LEU A 160 9.73 1.15 -5.16
C LEU A 160 9.04 -0.21 -5.14
N PHE A 161 9.73 -1.25 -5.57
CA PHE A 161 9.24 -2.61 -5.54
C PHE A 161 10.05 -3.44 -4.55
N LEU A 162 9.38 -4.28 -3.76
CA LEU A 162 10.04 -5.13 -2.75
C LEU A 162 10.90 -6.24 -3.37
N ASP A 163 10.74 -6.52 -4.66
CA ASP A 163 11.60 -7.44 -5.43
C ASP A 163 12.80 -6.73 -6.09
N SER A 164 12.97 -5.42 -5.89
CA SER A 164 14.18 -4.69 -6.31
C SER A 164 15.39 -5.12 -5.49
N SER A 165 16.61 -4.89 -6.02
CA SER A 165 17.81 -5.08 -5.21
C SER A 165 17.90 -4.06 -4.07
N PRO A 166 18.58 -4.37 -2.94
CA PRO A 166 18.78 -3.41 -1.85
C PRO A 166 19.41 -2.08 -2.32
N ASN A 167 20.29 -2.13 -3.32
CA ASN A 167 20.93 -0.95 -3.90
C ASN A 167 19.93 -0.05 -4.65
N GLU A 168 19.06 -0.65 -5.47
CA GLU A 168 18.01 0.06 -6.21
C GLU A 168 16.97 0.64 -5.25
N PHE A 169 16.57 -0.14 -4.25
CA PHE A 169 15.61 0.28 -3.24
C PHE A 169 16.13 1.47 -2.42
N TYR A 170 17.39 1.39 -1.95
CA TYR A 170 18.08 2.49 -1.28
C TYR A 170 18.13 3.73 -2.18
N GLY A 171 18.55 3.56 -3.45
CA GLY A 171 18.63 4.64 -4.42
C GLY A 171 17.27 5.30 -4.72
N GLY A 172 16.19 4.54 -4.74
CA GLY A 172 14.84 5.06 -4.95
C GLY A 172 14.29 5.81 -3.74
N ILE A 173 14.59 5.41 -2.50
CA ILE A 173 14.27 6.22 -1.32
C ILE A 173 15.02 7.56 -1.37
N MET A 174 16.28 7.54 -1.81
CA MET A 174 17.06 8.77 -2.00
C MET A 174 16.48 9.72 -3.06
N SER A 175 15.62 9.23 -3.97
CA SER A 175 14.92 10.07 -4.96
C SER A 175 13.60 10.67 -4.46
N PHE A 176 13.13 10.30 -3.27
CA PHE A 176 11.91 10.88 -2.68
C PHE A 176 12.09 12.37 -2.38
N PRO A 177 11.02 13.19 -2.35
CA PRO A 177 11.12 14.58 -1.91
C PRO A 177 11.54 14.70 -0.43
N ASP A 178 12.26 15.75 -0.05
CA ASP A 178 12.79 15.90 1.33
C ASP A 178 11.68 16.07 2.37
N GLU A 179 10.52 16.62 1.99
CA GLU A 179 9.33 16.69 2.84
C GLU A 179 8.80 15.31 3.27
N THR A 180 9.20 14.24 2.58
CA THR A 180 8.80 12.86 2.90
C THR A 180 9.72 12.19 3.91
N ILE A 181 10.82 12.83 4.33
CA ILE A 181 11.80 12.22 5.26
C ILE A 181 11.13 11.90 6.61
N PHE A 182 10.48 12.88 7.24
CA PHE A 182 9.81 12.67 8.53
C PHE A 182 8.66 11.65 8.44
N PRO A 183 7.69 11.79 7.49
CA PRO A 183 6.67 10.75 7.30
C PRO A 183 7.24 9.37 6.96
N GLY A 184 8.38 9.32 6.26
CA GLY A 184 9.08 8.06 5.96
C GLY A 184 9.56 7.37 7.24
N PHE A 185 10.17 8.10 8.17
CA PHE A 185 10.54 7.54 9.47
C PHE A 185 9.33 7.09 10.27
N GLU A 186 8.29 7.92 10.34
CA GLU A 186 7.06 7.61 11.08
C GLU A 186 6.36 6.33 10.56
N LEU A 187 6.32 6.15 9.24
CA LEU A 187 5.49 5.11 8.61
C LEU A 187 6.25 3.84 8.23
N LEU A 188 7.57 3.91 8.03
CA LEU A 188 8.35 2.83 7.42
C LEU A 188 9.52 2.35 8.29
N THR A 189 9.67 2.87 9.51
CA THR A 189 10.78 2.50 10.41
C THR A 189 10.33 2.34 11.84
N GLU A 190 11.17 1.71 12.67
CA GLU A 190 10.98 1.56 14.12
C GLU A 190 11.79 2.59 14.94
N VAL A 191 12.27 3.64 14.27
CA VAL A 191 13.14 4.65 14.86
C VAL A 191 12.35 5.60 15.78
N GLU A 192 12.94 5.96 16.92
CA GLU A 192 12.38 7.00 17.78
C GLU A 192 12.36 8.37 17.08
N LEU A 193 11.19 9.01 17.04
CA LEU A 193 10.97 10.28 16.34
C LEU A 193 11.36 11.51 17.18
N SER A 194 11.74 11.33 18.44
CA SER A 194 12.10 12.42 19.35
C SER A 194 13.30 13.20 18.82
N GLY A 195 13.12 14.52 18.64
CA GLY A 195 14.14 15.42 18.08
C GLY A 195 14.47 15.18 16.60
N LEU A 196 13.70 14.36 15.88
CA LEU A 196 13.97 14.03 14.48
C LEU A 196 13.79 15.25 13.56
N GLU A 197 12.80 16.10 13.80
CA GLU A 197 12.57 17.31 12.99
C GLU A 197 13.77 18.26 13.01
N GLU A 198 14.39 18.42 14.18
CA GLU A 198 15.59 19.24 14.33
C GLU A 198 16.76 18.62 13.57
N LYS A 199 16.96 17.30 13.66
CA LYS A 199 18.02 16.59 12.91
C LYS A 199 17.82 16.72 11.40
N ILE A 200 16.58 16.56 10.92
CA ILE A 200 16.24 16.73 9.50
C ILE A 200 16.54 18.16 9.06
N THR A 201 16.22 19.17 9.88
CA THR A 201 16.50 20.58 9.55
C THR A 201 18.01 20.84 9.44
N HIS A 202 18.82 20.23 10.31
CA HIS A 202 20.27 20.42 10.33
C HIS A 202 20.99 19.66 9.20
N ASP A 203 20.60 18.41 8.91
CA ASP A 203 21.18 17.58 7.85
C ASP A 203 20.12 16.73 7.12
N PRO A 204 19.33 17.33 6.20
CA PRO A 204 18.30 16.61 5.47
C PRO A 204 18.86 15.42 4.66
N MET A 205 20.04 15.60 4.06
CA MET A 205 20.67 14.56 3.24
C MET A 205 21.17 13.39 4.10
N GLY A 206 21.76 13.67 5.26
CA GLY A 206 22.18 12.65 6.23
C GLY A 206 20.99 11.85 6.76
N GLU A 207 19.91 12.53 7.17
CA GLU A 207 18.72 11.85 7.66
C GLU A 207 17.99 11.07 6.56
N LYS A 208 18.03 11.52 5.30
CA LYS A 208 17.49 10.75 4.17
C LYS A 208 18.28 9.48 3.88
N LYS A 209 19.62 9.55 3.95
CA LYS A 209 20.49 8.37 3.87
C LYS A 209 20.21 7.40 5.02
N ARG A 210 19.95 7.93 6.22
CA ARG A 210 19.59 7.13 7.39
C ARG A 210 18.22 6.48 7.19
N LEU A 211 17.21 7.21 6.71
CA LEU A 211 15.90 6.65 6.37
C LEU A 211 16.04 5.47 5.39
N ALA A 212 16.78 5.67 4.30
CA ALA A 212 17.04 4.60 3.33
C ALA A 212 17.74 3.39 3.95
N TYR A 213 18.68 3.62 4.87
CA TYR A 213 19.37 2.56 5.60
C TYR A 213 18.41 1.77 6.49
N GLU A 214 17.60 2.44 7.31
CA GLU A 214 16.68 1.80 8.26
C GLU A 214 15.62 0.97 7.54
N ILE A 215 15.08 1.47 6.42
CA ILE A 215 14.10 0.72 5.64
C ILE A 215 14.74 -0.52 5.00
N VAL A 216 15.94 -0.41 4.42
CA VAL A 216 16.64 -1.58 3.84
C VAL A 216 17.02 -2.58 4.92
N LYS A 217 17.41 -2.12 6.10
CA LYS A 217 17.71 -2.96 7.26
C LYS A 217 16.48 -3.77 7.67
N LEU A 218 15.31 -3.14 7.74
CA LEU A 218 14.05 -3.77 8.10
C LEU A 218 13.62 -4.82 7.07
N VAL A 219 13.73 -4.51 5.78
CA VAL A 219 13.21 -5.40 4.71
C VAL A 219 14.19 -6.53 4.35
N TRP A 220 15.50 -6.33 4.49
CA TRP A 220 16.51 -7.33 4.14
C TRP A 220 17.39 -7.73 5.32
N SER A 221 18.34 -6.88 5.70
CA SER A 221 19.22 -7.09 6.84
C SER A 221 20.13 -5.87 7.05
N GLU A 222 20.76 -5.80 8.22
CA GLU A 222 21.79 -4.80 8.51
C GLU A 222 23.00 -4.87 7.55
N ASP A 223 23.42 -6.08 7.18
CA ASP A 223 24.54 -6.25 6.24
C ASP A 223 24.21 -5.72 4.84
N GLU A 224 23.00 -6.00 4.34
CA GLU A 224 22.54 -5.47 3.05
C GLU A 224 22.36 -3.95 3.08
N ALA A 225 21.87 -3.40 4.19
CA ALA A 225 21.76 -1.95 4.38
C ALA A 225 23.14 -1.26 4.34
N ASN A 226 24.15 -1.86 4.99
CA ASN A 226 25.54 -1.36 4.97
C ASN A 226 26.16 -1.41 3.57
N LYS A 227 25.95 -2.51 2.84
CA LYS A 227 26.39 -2.64 1.44
C LYS A 227 25.71 -1.60 0.54
N ALA A 228 24.40 -1.42 0.68
CA ALA A 228 23.63 -0.48 -0.12
C ALA A 228 24.04 0.98 0.11
N LYS A 229 24.21 1.37 1.38
CA LYS A 229 24.74 2.68 1.76
C LYS A 229 26.11 2.92 1.13
N SER A 230 27.04 1.97 1.28
CA SER A 230 28.39 2.07 0.73
C SER A 230 28.39 2.17 -0.80
N HIS A 231 27.55 1.38 -1.47
CA HIS A 231 27.38 1.40 -2.92
C HIS A 231 26.89 2.77 -3.40
N PHE A 232 25.88 3.34 -2.74
CA PHE A 232 25.33 4.64 -3.07
C PHE A 232 26.37 5.76 -2.92
N GLU A 233 27.12 5.78 -1.81
CA GLU A 233 28.15 6.78 -1.55
C GLU A 233 29.30 6.73 -2.56
N ASN A 234 29.73 5.52 -2.94
CA ASN A 234 30.75 5.33 -3.98
C ASN A 234 30.25 5.77 -5.36
N THR A 235 29.01 5.48 -5.71
CA THR A 235 28.42 5.85 -7.01
C THR A 235 28.26 7.36 -7.15
N ILE A 236 27.81 8.06 -6.10
CA ILE A 236 27.73 9.52 -6.09
C ILE A 236 29.12 10.15 -6.16
N ARG A 237 30.09 9.61 -5.42
CA ARG A 237 31.47 10.09 -5.44
C ARG A 237 32.07 9.97 -6.85
N CYS A 238 31.87 8.84 -7.51
CA CYS A 238 32.30 8.65 -8.90
C CYS A 238 31.60 9.62 -9.85
N LYS A 239 30.27 9.81 -9.77
CA LYS A 239 29.55 10.79 -10.60
C LYS A 239 30.10 12.22 -10.44
N LYS A 240 30.40 12.67 -9.22
CA LYS A 240 31.04 13.98 -8.97
C LYS A 240 32.42 14.09 -9.63
N ILE A 241 33.22 13.03 -9.66
CA ILE A 241 34.54 13.03 -10.30
C ILE A 241 34.42 13.16 -11.84
N TYR A 242 33.43 12.51 -12.45
CA TYR A 242 33.23 12.58 -13.91
C TYR A 242 32.65 13.92 -14.38
N THR A 243 31.71 14.54 -13.65
CA THR A 243 31.21 15.88 -14.00
C THR A 243 32.28 16.97 -13.85
N THR A 244 33.21 16.82 -12.90
CA THR A 244 34.29 17.80 -12.68
C THR A 244 35.44 17.64 -13.69
N LYS A 245 35.66 16.44 -14.27
CA LYS A 245 36.70 16.21 -15.29
C LYS A 245 36.30 16.64 -16.71
N PHE A 246 35.01 16.81 -17.01
CA PHE A 246 34.51 17.19 -18.34
C PHE A 246 34.05 18.65 -18.46
N SER A 247 34.19 19.47 -17.41
CA SER A 247 33.83 20.90 -17.42
C SER A 247 35.03 21.84 -17.63
N ARG A 248 36.17 21.33 -18.13
CA ARG A 248 37.28 22.13 -18.66
C ARG A 248 37.61 21.71 -20.09
N CYS A 249 36.92 22.32 -21.04
CA CYS A 249 37.39 22.66 -22.38
C CYS A 249 36.84 24.05 -22.70
#